data_AF-A0A947QQL5-F1
#
_entry.id   AF-A0A947QQL5-F1
#
_cell.length_a   1.000
_cell.length_b   1.000
_cell.length_c   1.000
_cell.angle_alpha   90.00
_cell.angle_beta   90.00
_cell.angle_gamma   90.00
#
_symmetry.space_group_name_H-M   'P 1'
#
loop_
_entity.id
_entity.type
_entity.pdbx_description
1 polymer ?
#
loop_
_entity_poly.entity_id
_entity_poly.type
_entity_poly.pdbx_seq_one_letter_code
_entity_poly.pdbx_strand_id
1 'polypeptide(L)'
;MTSYVIVSLQNIDDEDFIFDYNKSEGNPPYLMPAGEVVRYPKFIAKHALKHLTDKILNKRGERTNNQVLRDELANEIIIGEEKTAQTAQPTEAERLRMEIEELNKPSTLDAILAKRKEESVHEKETVEEEKKEKAGVGETFEGLDEAKPVLKKEAKPKPTRKEIYTFAEKEMNMVLDKKTTKKLDKMKIDDLMTEVQYPKED
;
A
#
# COMPACT_ATOMS: atom_id res chain seq x y z
N MET A 1 10.92 -16.82 9.84
CA MET A 1 10.79 -15.41 10.25
C MET A 1 12.16 -14.77 10.15
N THR A 2 12.32 -13.75 9.32
CA THR A 2 13.58 -13.01 9.21
C THR A 2 13.60 -11.95 10.31
N SER A 3 14.31 -12.21 11.41
CA SER A 3 14.51 -11.21 12.46
C SER A 3 15.62 -10.26 12.04
N TYR A 4 15.36 -8.96 12.03
CA TYR A 4 16.39 -7.94 11.84
C TYR A 4 16.80 -7.38 13.19
N VAL A 5 18.11 -7.21 13.39
CA VAL A 5 18.65 -6.53 14.57
C VAL A 5 18.65 -5.03 14.30
N ILE A 6 18.06 -4.25 15.21
CA ILE A 6 18.05 -2.80 15.15
C ILE A 6 19.16 -2.31 16.08
N VAL A 7 19.95 -1.35 15.60
CA VAL A 7 21.05 -0.74 16.36
C VAL A 7 20.76 0.75 16.50
N SER A 8 20.89 1.26 17.71
CA SER A 8 20.76 2.69 18.01
C SER A 8 22.15 3.33 17.95
N LEU A 9 22.31 4.32 17.08
CA LEU A 9 23.54 5.10 16.91
C LEU A 9 23.31 6.53 17.36
N GLN A 10 24.29 7.12 18.03
CA GLN A 10 24.30 8.54 18.38
C GLN A 10 25.31 9.30 17.53
N ASN A 11 24.90 10.42 16.96
CA ASN A 11 25.86 11.33 16.34
C ASN A 11 26.57 12.15 17.44
N ILE A 12 27.82 11.79 17.74
CA ILE A 12 28.66 12.51 18.72
C ILE A 12 29.42 13.70 18.11
N ASP A 13 29.27 13.96 16.81
CA ASP A 13 29.84 15.12 16.13
C ASP A 13 28.90 16.34 16.29
N ASP A 14 29.49 17.54 16.21
CA ASP A 14 28.76 18.82 16.30
C ASP A 14 28.02 19.19 15.01
N GLU A 15 28.16 18.38 13.97
CA GLU A 15 27.63 18.61 12.64
C GLU A 15 26.69 17.48 12.22
N ASP A 16 25.69 17.85 11.44
CA ASP A 16 24.82 16.87 10.80
C ASP A 16 25.63 15.92 9.92
N PHE A 17 25.24 14.65 9.96
CA PHE A 17 25.87 13.58 9.22
C PHE A 17 24.90 13.02 8.18
N ILE A 18 25.31 13.06 6.92
CA ILE A 18 24.53 12.54 5.80
C ILE A 18 25.31 11.42 5.12
N PHE A 19 24.67 10.29 4.88
CA PHE A 19 25.29 9.17 4.16
C PHE A 19 24.32 8.51 3.17
N ASP A 20 24.88 8.02 2.06
CA ASP A 20 24.14 7.29 1.03
C ASP A 20 24.24 5.79 1.32
N TYR A 21 23.12 5.06 1.27
CA TYR A 21 23.11 3.60 1.30
C TYR A 21 22.34 3.04 0.11
N ASN A 22 23.01 2.21 -0.70
CA ASN A 22 22.44 1.59 -1.90
C ASN A 22 21.80 2.59 -2.88
N LYS A 23 22.59 3.60 -3.29
CA LYS A 23 22.16 4.66 -4.22
C LYS A 23 21.64 4.13 -5.56
N SER A 24 22.09 2.95 -6.00
CA SER A 24 21.62 2.27 -7.20
C SER A 24 20.14 1.92 -7.18
N GLU A 25 19.55 1.73 -6.01
CA GLU A 25 18.11 1.45 -5.85
C GLU A 25 17.26 2.71 -5.77
N GLY A 26 17.86 3.90 -5.82
CA GLY A 26 17.15 5.17 -5.71
C GLY A 26 16.73 5.54 -4.28
N ASN A 27 17.37 4.93 -3.27
CA ASN A 27 17.13 5.31 -1.88
C ASN A 27 17.61 6.75 -1.61
N PRO A 28 16.84 7.57 -0.89
CA PRO A 28 17.28 8.90 -0.50
C PRO A 28 18.45 8.83 0.50
N PRO A 29 19.27 9.89 0.59
CA PRO A 29 20.31 9.99 1.61
C PRO A 29 19.71 9.95 3.01
N TYR A 30 20.41 9.28 3.93
CA TYR A 30 20.04 9.22 5.34
C TYR A 30 20.67 10.40 6.08
N LEU A 31 19.85 11.19 6.75
CA LEU A 31 20.27 12.32 7.60
C LEU A 31 20.27 11.87 9.07
N MET A 32 21.35 12.18 9.77
CA MET A 32 21.55 11.98 11.20
C MET A 32 21.94 13.32 11.83
N PRO A 33 21.00 14.02 12.48
CA PRO A 33 21.29 15.32 13.08
C PRO A 33 22.35 15.24 14.17
N ALA A 34 23.08 16.33 14.42
CA ALA A 34 24.07 16.42 15.48
C ALA A 34 23.45 16.13 16.86
N GLY A 35 24.09 15.27 17.67
CA GLY A 35 23.65 14.91 19.02
C GLY A 35 22.45 13.96 19.11
N GLU A 36 21.74 13.68 18.01
CA GLU A 36 20.55 12.83 18.02
C GLU A 36 20.86 11.33 17.96
N VAL A 37 19.94 10.54 18.51
CA VAL A 37 19.99 9.07 18.47
C VAL A 37 19.06 8.56 17.39
N VAL A 38 19.61 7.84 16.41
CA VAL A 38 18.84 7.28 15.30
C VAL A 38 18.95 5.75 15.29
N ARG A 39 17.84 5.09 14.99
CA ARG A 39 17.72 3.63 14.98
C ARG A 39 17.75 3.11 13.56
N TYR A 40 18.69 2.21 13.27
CA TYR A 40 18.83 1.61 11.95
C TYR A 40 18.91 0.08 12.00
N PRO A 41 18.51 -0.62 10.93
CA PRO A 41 18.87 -2.02 10.74
C PRO A 41 20.40 -2.22 10.81
N LYS A 42 20.86 -3.32 11.39
CA LYS A 42 22.29 -3.61 11.63
C LYS A 42 23.20 -3.39 10.41
N PHE A 43 22.73 -3.69 9.21
CA PHE A 43 23.52 -3.52 7.99
C PHE A 43 23.70 -2.04 7.60
N ILE A 44 22.67 -1.21 7.76
CA ILE A 44 22.74 0.25 7.56
C ILE A 44 23.57 0.86 8.68
N ALA A 45 23.33 0.46 9.92
CA ALA A 45 24.05 0.95 11.09
C ALA A 45 25.57 0.73 10.95
N LYS A 46 26.02 -0.45 10.50
CA LYS A 46 27.45 -0.71 10.23
C LYS A 46 28.05 0.24 9.19
N HIS A 47 27.27 0.57 8.15
CA HIS A 47 27.72 1.48 7.10
C HIS A 47 27.80 2.92 7.60
N ALA A 48 26.75 3.38 8.28
CA ALA A 48 26.70 4.69 8.93
C ALA A 48 27.85 4.87 9.92
N LEU A 49 28.05 3.89 10.80
CA LEU A 49 29.12 3.87 11.79
C LEU A 49 30.49 4.03 11.13
N LYS A 50 30.79 3.24 10.09
CA LYS A 50 32.06 3.34 9.37
C LYS A 50 32.33 4.77 8.90
N HIS A 51 31.36 5.38 8.22
CA HIS A 51 31.51 6.71 7.63
C HIS A 51 31.51 7.82 8.68
N LEU A 52 30.73 7.68 9.75
CA LEU A 52 30.74 8.62 10.87
C LEU A 52 32.07 8.59 11.62
N THR A 53 32.61 7.41 11.91
CA THR A 53 33.94 7.26 12.53
C THR A 53 35.03 7.85 11.63
N ASP A 54 35.00 7.59 10.32
CA ASP A 54 35.96 8.15 9.38
C ASP A 54 35.86 9.70 9.34
N LYS A 55 34.65 10.28 9.39
CA LYS A 55 34.42 11.74 9.46
C LYS A 55 35.04 12.32 10.72
N ILE A 56 34.77 11.74 11.88
CA ILE A 56 35.26 12.22 13.18
C ILE A 56 36.79 12.13 13.25
N LEU A 57 37.39 11.03 12.79
CA LEU A 57 38.85 10.87 12.76
C LEU A 57 39.51 11.91 11.85
N ASN A 58 38.95 12.14 10.65
CA ASN A 58 39.45 13.16 9.74
C ASN A 58 39.37 14.57 10.37
N LYS A 59 38.28 14.88 11.09
CA LYS A 59 38.11 16.15 11.80
C LYS A 59 39.11 16.32 12.94
N ARG A 60 39.46 15.23 13.63
CA ARG A 60 40.51 15.20 14.68
C ARG A 60 41.94 15.22 14.13
N GLY A 61 42.13 15.10 12.82
CA GLY A 61 43.46 15.00 12.20
C GLY A 61 44.15 13.65 12.43
N GLU A 62 43.41 12.64 12.86
CA GLU A 62 43.90 11.29 13.12
C GLU A 62 43.81 10.42 11.87
N ARG A 63 44.68 9.40 11.77
CA ARG A 63 44.64 8.49 10.61
C ARG A 63 43.46 7.53 10.72
N THR A 64 42.67 7.43 9.65
CA THR A 64 41.50 6.53 9.54
C THR A 64 41.83 5.04 9.59
N ASN A 65 43.12 4.66 9.48
CA ASN A 65 43.58 3.28 9.59
C ASN A 65 43.93 2.85 11.03
N ASN A 66 43.83 3.75 12.02
CA ASN A 66 44.09 3.42 13.42
C ASN A 66 42.90 2.64 14.01
N GLN A 67 43.01 1.31 14.05
CA GLN A 67 41.92 0.43 14.49
C GLN A 67 41.49 0.68 15.95
N VAL A 68 42.44 1.01 16.83
CA VAL A 68 42.15 1.24 18.26
C VAL A 68 41.21 2.43 18.43
N LEU A 69 41.52 3.57 17.80
CA LEU A 69 40.67 4.76 17.86
C LEU A 69 39.31 4.53 17.19
N ARG A 70 39.26 3.71 16.12
CA ARG A 70 37.98 3.35 15.47
C ARG A 70 37.10 2.55 16.41
N ASP A 71 37.66 1.60 17.13
CA ASP A 71 36.92 0.73 18.04
C ASP A 71 36.45 1.52 19.28
N GLU A 72 37.28 2.42 19.81
CA GLU A 72 36.90 3.36 20.89
C GLU A 72 35.72 4.24 20.47
N LEU A 73 35.82 4.92 19.32
CA LEU A 73 34.72 5.73 18.78
C LEU A 73 33.47 4.89 18.46
N ALA A 74 33.65 3.66 17.98
CA ALA A 74 32.52 2.79 17.67
C ALA A 74 31.72 2.44 18.94
N ASN A 75 32.42 2.20 20.06
CA ASN A 75 31.78 1.95 21.35
C ASN A 75 31.08 3.19 21.91
N GLU A 76 31.61 4.39 21.66
CA GLU A 76 30.95 5.65 22.04
C GLU A 76 29.68 5.92 21.22
N ILE A 77 29.70 5.62 19.92
CA ILE A 77 28.59 5.89 19.00
C ILE A 77 27.44 4.88 19.18
N ILE A 78 27.73 3.61 19.50
CA ILE A 78 26.72 2.56 19.66
C ILE A 78 26.14 2.60 21.07
N ILE A 79 24.90 3.07 21.21
CA ILE A 79 24.20 3.07 22.52
C ILE A 79 23.66 1.68 22.87
N GLY A 80 23.16 0.93 21.88
CA GLY A 80 22.58 -0.39 22.14
C GLY A 80 22.11 -1.16 20.90
N GLU A 81 22.06 -2.48 21.04
CA GLU A 81 21.48 -3.40 20.05
C GLU A 81 20.15 -3.97 20.59
N GLU A 82 19.05 -3.73 19.87
CA GLU A 82 17.73 -4.28 20.17
C GLU A 82 17.36 -5.35 19.11
N LYS A 83 17.04 -6.58 19.56
CA LYS A 83 16.49 -7.62 18.68
C LYS A 83 14.98 -7.43 18.58
N THR A 84 14.53 -6.73 17.54
CA THR A 84 13.10 -6.58 17.28
C THR A 84 12.62 -7.74 16.40
N ALA A 85 11.67 -8.52 16.91
CA ALA A 85 10.96 -9.47 16.06
C ALA A 85 10.10 -8.67 15.07
N GLN A 86 10.41 -8.76 13.78
CA GLN A 86 9.56 -8.16 12.76
C GLN A 86 8.22 -8.91 12.80
N THR A 87 7.15 -8.21 13.19
CA THR A 87 5.79 -8.74 13.06
C THR A 87 5.60 -9.11 11.59
N ALA A 88 5.27 -10.38 11.32
CA ALA A 88 5.05 -10.84 9.96
C ALA A 88 4.02 -9.91 9.31
N GLN A 89 4.42 -9.22 8.24
CA GLN A 89 3.46 -8.47 7.44
C GLN A 89 2.45 -9.48 6.90
N PRO A 90 1.13 -9.23 7.04
CA PRO A 90 0.14 -10.16 6.51
C PRO A 90 0.37 -10.29 5.01
N THR A 91 0.46 -11.54 4.57
CA THR A 91 0.59 -11.89 3.16
C THR A 91 -0.59 -11.34 2.36
N GLU A 92 -0.45 -11.16 1.04
CA GLU A 92 -1.59 -10.70 0.20
C GLU A 92 -2.82 -11.59 0.37
N ALA A 93 -2.62 -12.91 0.53
CA ALA A 93 -3.69 -13.85 0.80
C ALA A 93 -4.38 -13.60 2.15
N GLU A 94 -3.64 -13.26 3.20
CA GLU A 94 -4.21 -12.90 4.51
C GLU A 94 -4.93 -11.55 4.47
N ARG A 95 -4.40 -10.58 3.72
CA ARG A 95 -5.08 -9.29 3.50
C ARG A 95 -6.42 -9.49 2.78
N LEU A 96 -6.45 -10.30 1.72
CA LEU A 96 -7.68 -10.64 1.01
C LEU A 96 -8.69 -11.37 1.90
N ARG A 97 -8.23 -12.30 2.76
CA ARG A 97 -9.11 -12.97 3.74
C ARG A 97 -9.71 -11.99 4.73
N MET A 98 -8.92 -11.06 5.26
CA MET A 98 -9.40 -10.02 6.17
C MET A 98 -10.41 -9.08 5.48
N GLU A 99 -10.17 -8.72 4.21
CA GLU A 99 -11.10 -7.88 3.44
C GLU A 99 -12.43 -8.61 3.14
N ILE A 100 -12.39 -9.90 2.80
CA ILE A 100 -13.59 -10.72 2.63
C ILE A 100 -14.36 -10.84 3.94
N GLU A 101 -13.66 -11.05 5.06
CA GLU A 101 -14.28 -11.13 6.38
C GLU A 101 -14.91 -9.79 6.79
N GLU A 102 -14.28 -8.67 6.43
CA GLU A 102 -14.83 -7.33 6.68
C GLU A 102 -16.05 -7.03 5.81
N LEU A 103 -16.05 -7.45 4.54
CA LEU A 103 -17.20 -7.34 3.64
C LEU A 103 -18.37 -8.25 4.06
N ASN A 104 -18.07 -9.40 4.67
CA ASN A 104 -19.08 -10.33 5.18
C ASN A 104 -19.62 -9.95 6.55
N LYS A 105 -19.08 -8.92 7.22
CA LYS A 105 -19.70 -8.41 8.44
C LYS A 105 -21.07 -7.84 8.08
N PRO A 106 -22.13 -8.22 8.82
CA PRO A 106 -23.47 -7.71 8.56
C PRO A 106 -23.42 -6.19 8.59
N SER A 107 -23.91 -5.57 7.52
CA SER A 107 -23.90 -4.12 7.39
C SER A 107 -24.66 -3.51 8.57
N THR A 108 -24.22 -2.35 9.04
CA THR A 108 -24.95 -1.60 10.07
C THR A 108 -26.41 -1.36 9.68
N LEU A 109 -26.70 -1.31 8.39
CA LEU A 109 -28.06 -1.26 7.83
C LEU A 109 -28.89 -2.52 8.12
N ASP A 110 -28.30 -3.71 8.02
CA ASP A 110 -29.00 -4.98 8.31
C ASP A 110 -29.31 -5.09 9.80
N ALA A 111 -28.41 -4.63 10.67
CA ALA A 111 -28.65 -4.55 12.10
C ALA A 111 -29.79 -3.57 12.45
N ILE A 112 -29.91 -2.45 11.73
CA ILE A 112 -31.01 -1.48 11.91
C ILE A 112 -32.33 -2.05 11.37
N LEU A 113 -32.32 -2.75 10.24
CA LEU A 113 -33.51 -3.39 9.67
C LEU A 113 -34.00 -4.56 10.53
N ALA A 114 -33.10 -5.34 11.14
CA ALA A 114 -33.46 -6.38 12.09
C ALA A 114 -34.16 -5.79 13.32
N LYS A 115 -33.62 -4.70 13.91
CA LYS A 115 -34.26 -4.00 15.03
C LYS A 115 -35.65 -3.46 14.68
N ARG A 116 -35.82 -2.83 13.51
CA ARG A 116 -37.15 -2.35 13.08
C ARG A 116 -38.15 -3.47 12.83
N LYS A 117 -37.69 -4.63 12.33
CA LYS A 117 -38.55 -5.81 12.17
C LYS A 117 -39.01 -6.36 13.52
N GLU A 118 -38.14 -6.41 14.53
CA GLU A 118 -38.53 -6.81 15.88
C GLU A 118 -39.51 -5.81 16.52
N GLU A 119 -39.28 -4.49 16.37
CA GLU A 119 -40.20 -3.45 16.87
C GLU A 119 -41.58 -3.54 16.20
N SER A 120 -41.64 -3.75 14.88
CA SER A 120 -42.91 -3.88 14.13
C SER A 120 -43.65 -5.21 14.35
N VAL A 121 -42.99 -6.25 14.86
CA VAL A 121 -43.66 -7.49 15.30
C VAL A 121 -44.26 -7.29 16.69
N HIS A 122 -43.57 -6.56 17.58
CA HIS A 122 -44.08 -6.26 18.91
C HIS A 122 -45.25 -5.27 18.91
N GLU A 123 -45.29 -4.35 17.93
CA GLU A 123 -46.42 -3.44 17.73
C GLU A 123 -47.66 -4.11 17.08
N LYS A 124 -47.50 -5.28 16.45
CA LYS A 124 -48.61 -6.02 15.83
C LYS A 124 -49.36 -6.94 16.80
N GLU A 125 -48.71 -7.45 17.85
CA GLU A 125 -49.40 -8.23 18.89
C GLU A 125 -50.29 -7.37 19.81
N THR A 126 -50.14 -6.04 19.78
CA THR A 126 -50.96 -5.11 20.58
C THR A 126 -52.11 -4.46 19.82
N VAL A 127 -52.24 -4.66 18.49
CA VAL A 127 -53.25 -3.96 17.66
C VAL A 127 -54.30 -4.90 17.05
N GLU A 128 -54.19 -6.22 17.26
CA GLU A 128 -55.18 -7.19 16.74
C GLU A 128 -56.52 -7.24 17.51
N GLU A 129 -56.71 -6.43 18.57
CA GLU A 129 -58.00 -6.32 19.27
C GLU A 129 -58.86 -5.10 18.85
N GLU A 130 -58.31 -4.09 18.17
CA GLU A 130 -59.08 -2.89 17.81
C GLU A 130 -58.84 -2.46 16.37
N LYS A 131 -59.50 -3.12 15.41
CA LYS A 131 -59.98 -2.47 14.17
C LYS A 131 -60.88 -3.38 13.33
N LYS A 132 -62.10 -3.60 13.83
CA LYS A 132 -63.28 -3.49 12.96
C LYS A 132 -63.66 -2.02 12.89
N GLU A 133 -64.15 -1.60 11.72
CA GLU A 133 -64.57 -0.23 11.38
C GLU A 133 -63.43 0.75 11.04
N LYS A 134 -63.07 0.81 9.76
CA LYS A 134 -63.71 1.74 8.81
C LYS A 134 -63.06 1.58 7.46
N ALA A 135 -63.84 1.05 6.52
CA ALA A 135 -63.62 1.25 5.11
C ALA A 135 -63.89 2.72 4.78
N GLY A 136 -63.06 3.32 3.92
CA GLY A 136 -63.43 4.57 3.31
C GLY A 136 -62.27 5.35 2.70
N VAL A 137 -62.37 5.47 1.37
CA VAL A 137 -61.85 6.57 0.54
C VAL A 137 -60.40 6.41 0.09
N GLY A 138 -60.30 6.00 -1.17
CA GLY A 138 -59.06 6.04 -1.93
C GLY A 138 -58.75 7.44 -2.43
N GLU A 139 -57.45 7.69 -2.60
CA GLU A 139 -56.91 8.71 -3.47
C GLU A 139 -55.90 8.03 -4.39
N THR A 140 -56.25 7.99 -5.66
CA THR A 140 -55.37 7.64 -6.77
C THR A 140 -54.35 8.76 -6.95
N PHE A 141 -53.09 8.46 -6.66
CA PHE A 141 -51.95 9.33 -6.93
C PHE A 141 -51.46 9.06 -8.36
N GLU A 142 -51.95 9.85 -9.31
CA GLU A 142 -51.36 9.99 -10.64
C GLU A 142 -50.17 10.97 -10.56
N GLY A 143 -49.01 10.57 -11.07
CA GLY A 143 -47.93 11.50 -11.38
C GLY A 143 -46.59 11.16 -10.73
N LEU A 144 -45.93 10.11 -11.22
CA LEU A 144 -44.48 10.05 -11.18
C LEU A 144 -43.99 9.82 -12.61
N ASP A 145 -43.54 10.91 -13.23
CA ASP A 145 -43.00 10.94 -14.58
C ASP A 145 -41.93 9.87 -14.78
N GLU A 146 -42.18 9.01 -15.78
CA GLU A 146 -41.28 8.01 -16.29
C GLU A 146 -40.03 8.67 -16.88
N ALA A 147 -39.00 8.81 -16.06
CA ALA A 147 -37.65 9.08 -16.54
C ALA A 147 -37.17 7.86 -17.33
N LYS A 148 -37.32 7.94 -18.67
CA LYS A 148 -36.77 7.00 -19.64
C LYS A 148 -35.32 6.63 -19.25
N PRO A 149 -35.00 5.35 -19.01
CA PRO A 149 -33.62 4.93 -18.86
C PRO A 149 -32.93 5.17 -20.20
N VAL A 150 -32.02 6.14 -20.23
CA VAL A 150 -31.07 6.30 -21.34
C VAL A 150 -30.25 5.01 -21.37
N LEU A 151 -30.60 4.13 -22.31
CA LEU A 151 -29.80 2.98 -22.74
C LEU A 151 -28.39 3.49 -23.05
N LYS A 152 -27.51 3.42 -22.04
CA LYS A 152 -26.07 3.55 -22.25
C LYS A 152 -25.70 2.40 -23.16
N LYS A 153 -25.44 2.73 -24.43
CA LYS A 153 -24.83 1.81 -25.39
C LYS A 153 -23.67 1.13 -24.68
N GLU A 154 -23.76 -0.18 -24.51
CA GLU A 154 -22.72 -1.02 -23.94
C GLU A 154 -21.47 -0.83 -24.79
N ALA A 155 -20.58 0.06 -24.35
CA ALA A 155 -19.28 0.21 -24.96
C ALA A 155 -18.54 -1.10 -24.67
N LYS A 156 -18.24 -1.86 -25.74
CA LYS A 156 -17.42 -3.07 -25.63
C LYS A 156 -16.19 -2.74 -24.77
N PRO A 157 -15.86 -3.57 -23.76
CA PRO A 157 -14.76 -3.29 -22.86
C PRO A 157 -13.47 -3.14 -23.67
N LYS A 158 -12.74 -2.04 -23.44
CA LYS A 158 -11.42 -1.85 -24.07
C LYS A 158 -10.51 -3.03 -23.65
N PRO A 159 -9.73 -3.61 -24.58
CA PRO A 159 -8.85 -4.71 -24.27
C PRO A 159 -7.84 -4.30 -23.18
N THR A 160 -7.58 -5.23 -22.28
CA THR A 160 -6.61 -5.04 -21.20
C THR A 160 -5.18 -5.16 -21.74
N ARG A 161 -4.21 -4.49 -21.11
CA ARG A 161 -2.79 -4.58 -21.53
C ARG A 161 -2.27 -6.02 -21.57
N LYS A 162 -2.76 -6.88 -20.68
CA LYS A 162 -2.40 -8.31 -20.64
C LYS A 162 -2.84 -9.03 -21.91
N GLU A 163 -4.05 -8.78 -22.39
CA GLU A 163 -4.57 -9.37 -23.64
C GLU A 163 -3.73 -8.94 -24.84
N ILE A 164 -3.34 -7.66 -24.88
CA ILE A 164 -2.47 -7.12 -25.93
C ILE A 164 -1.08 -7.79 -25.91
N TYR A 165 -0.50 -8.02 -24.74
CA TYR A 165 0.79 -8.72 -24.62
C TYR A 165 0.70 -10.20 -25.00
N THR A 166 -0.36 -10.89 -24.57
CA THR A 166 -0.58 -12.29 -24.97
C THR A 166 -0.77 -12.43 -26.48
N PHE A 167 -1.41 -11.44 -27.13
CA PHE A 167 -1.53 -11.40 -28.58
C PHE A 167 -0.16 -11.17 -29.25
N ALA A 168 0.64 -10.23 -28.74
CA ALA A 168 1.97 -9.95 -29.28
C ALA A 168 2.94 -11.15 -29.18
N GLU A 169 2.89 -11.88 -28.06
CA GLU A 169 3.71 -13.09 -27.88
C GLU A 169 3.25 -14.22 -28.80
N LYS A 170 1.93 -14.42 -28.94
CA LYS A 170 1.36 -15.58 -29.63
C LYS A 170 1.28 -15.41 -31.14
N GLU A 171 0.81 -14.27 -31.62
CA GLU A 171 0.54 -14.03 -33.05
C GLU A 171 1.75 -13.38 -33.75
N MET A 172 2.50 -12.52 -33.04
CA MET A 172 3.66 -11.83 -33.61
C MET A 172 5.01 -12.46 -33.23
N ASN A 173 5.03 -13.51 -32.40
CA ASN A 173 6.27 -14.13 -31.87
C ASN A 173 7.24 -13.08 -31.29
N MET A 174 6.71 -12.01 -30.70
CA MET A 174 7.53 -10.93 -30.17
C MET A 174 8.09 -11.33 -28.80
N VAL A 175 9.41 -11.26 -28.65
CA VAL A 175 10.08 -11.56 -27.37
C VAL A 175 9.97 -10.35 -26.42
N LEU A 176 9.18 -10.50 -25.36
CA LEU A 176 8.95 -9.46 -24.35
C LEU A 176 10.04 -9.44 -23.27
N ASP A 177 11.20 -8.92 -23.60
CA ASP A 177 12.27 -8.63 -22.63
C ASP A 177 11.84 -7.58 -21.57
N LYS A 178 12.51 -7.59 -20.40
CA LYS A 178 12.28 -6.59 -19.33
C LYS A 178 12.43 -5.13 -19.78
N LYS A 179 13.20 -4.87 -20.84
CA LYS A 179 13.40 -3.53 -21.40
C LYS A 179 12.25 -3.13 -22.34
N THR A 180 11.75 -4.07 -23.15
CA THR A 180 10.66 -3.80 -24.09
C THR A 180 9.33 -3.66 -23.36
N THR A 181 9.06 -4.53 -22.38
CA THR A 181 7.89 -4.41 -21.47
C THR A 181 7.84 -3.05 -20.76
N LYS A 182 8.94 -2.59 -20.17
CA LYS A 182 9.03 -1.24 -19.56
C LYS A 182 8.77 -0.09 -20.55
N LYS A 183 9.10 -0.27 -21.85
CA LYS A 183 8.81 0.74 -22.88
C LYS A 183 7.33 0.73 -23.23
N LEU A 184 6.74 -0.45 -23.38
CA LEU A 184 5.32 -0.64 -23.72
C LEU A 184 4.39 -0.25 -22.57
N ASP A 185 4.78 -0.46 -21.31
CA ASP A 185 4.01 -0.07 -20.12
C ASP A 185 3.83 1.46 -20.01
N LYS A 186 4.79 2.22 -20.54
CA LYS A 186 4.75 3.69 -20.57
C LYS A 186 3.85 4.24 -21.69
N MET A 187 3.47 3.43 -22.66
CA MET A 187 2.60 3.85 -23.77
C MET A 187 1.13 3.83 -23.35
N LYS A 188 0.32 4.72 -23.95
CA LYS A 188 -1.14 4.67 -23.81
C LYS A 188 -1.66 3.41 -24.51
N ILE A 189 -2.79 2.89 -24.05
CA ILE A 189 -3.39 1.65 -24.61
C ILE A 189 -3.69 1.82 -26.10
N ASP A 190 -4.15 3.00 -26.53
CA ASP A 190 -4.46 3.28 -27.94
C ASP A 190 -3.21 3.24 -28.84
N ASP A 191 -2.08 3.77 -28.36
CA ASP A 191 -0.80 3.71 -29.07
C ASP A 191 -0.25 2.27 -29.08
N LEU A 192 -0.42 1.55 -27.97
CA LEU A 192 0.02 0.16 -27.82
C LEU A 192 -0.72 -0.77 -28.79
N MET A 193 -2.04 -0.62 -28.93
CA MET A 193 -2.83 -1.36 -29.92
C MET A 193 -2.36 -1.08 -31.35
N THR A 194 -1.90 0.13 -31.62
CA THR A 194 -1.41 0.53 -32.95
C THR A 194 -0.04 -0.11 -33.24
N GLU A 195 0.88 -0.08 -32.26
CA GLU A 195 2.22 -0.67 -32.40
C GLU A 195 2.17 -2.21 -32.55
N VAL A 196 1.28 -2.86 -31.80
CA VAL A 196 1.12 -4.33 -31.79
C VAL A 196 0.16 -4.81 -32.90
N GLN A 197 -0.37 -3.89 -33.72
CA GLN A 197 -1.36 -4.18 -34.77
C GLN A 197 -2.56 -4.98 -34.25
N TYR A 198 -3.02 -4.66 -33.03
CA TYR A 198 -4.12 -5.36 -32.40
C TYR A 198 -5.43 -5.10 -33.17
N PRO A 199 -6.20 -6.14 -33.53
CA PRO A 199 -7.43 -5.98 -34.31
C PRO A 199 -8.44 -5.13 -33.53
N LYS A 200 -8.89 -4.03 -34.14
CA LYS A 200 -9.99 -3.23 -33.60
C LYS A 200 -11.30 -3.93 -33.97
N GLU A 201 -12.03 -4.41 -32.96
CA GLU A 201 -13.40 -4.87 -33.16
C GLU A 201 -14.30 -3.63 -33.35
N ASP A 202 -14.64 -3.32 -34.60
CA ASP A 202 -15.65 -2.31 -34.94
C ASP A 202 -17.05 -2.65 -34.39
#